data_AF-A0A8C4YI77-F1
#
_entry.id   AF-A0A8C4YI77-F1
#
_cell.length_a   1.000
_cell.length_b   1.000
_cell.length_c   1.000
_cell.angle_alpha   90.00
_cell.angle_beta   90.00
_cell.angle_gamma   90.00
#
_symmetry.space_group_name_H-M   'P 1'
#
loop_
_entity.id
_entity.type
_entity.pdbx_description
1 polymer ?
#
loop_
_entity_poly.entity_id
_entity_poly.type
_entity_poly.pdbx_seq_one_letter_code
_entity_poly.pdbx_strand_id
1 'polypeptide(L)'
;MVIPSRILRKWDFSKYYVSNFSRDLLSKIWSDPLFSVQDLNAALYRKVKALNQVRLLRIQLLHLKNMFKTCRLAKELLDSFDTVPGHLTEDLHLYSLNDLNATKKGELVPRLMELIKAGTLHIERCMLLQRRR
;
A
#
# COMPACT_ATOMS: atom_id res chain seq x y z
N MET A 1 0.75 -20.56 -11.23
CA MET A 1 0.42 -19.14 -11.03
C MET A 1 -0.34 -18.99 -9.72
N VAL A 2 -0.22 -17.86 -9.01
CA VAL A 2 -1.09 -17.59 -7.86
C VAL A 2 -2.49 -17.20 -8.35
N ILE A 3 -3.53 -17.43 -7.54
CA ILE A 3 -4.92 -17.17 -7.93
C ILE A 3 -5.48 -16.01 -7.08
N PRO A 4 -5.86 -14.86 -7.68
CA PRO A 4 -6.30 -13.68 -6.93
C PRO A 4 -7.42 -13.96 -5.92
N SER A 5 -8.43 -14.73 -6.33
CA SER A 5 -9.57 -15.06 -5.45
C SER A 5 -9.16 -15.90 -4.24
N ARG A 6 -8.11 -16.74 -4.34
CA ARG A 6 -7.58 -17.52 -3.20
C ARG A 6 -6.78 -16.64 -2.25
N ILE A 7 -5.98 -15.72 -2.77
CA ILE A 7 -5.28 -14.71 -1.96
C ILE A 7 -6.29 -13.90 -1.14
N LEU A 8 -7.32 -13.35 -1.80
CA LEU A 8 -8.28 -12.45 -1.16
C LEU A 8 -9.24 -13.15 -0.19
N ARG A 9 -9.55 -14.44 -0.40
CA ARG A 9 -10.46 -15.18 0.49
C ARG A 9 -9.73 -15.88 1.63
N LYS A 10 -8.54 -16.41 1.38
CA LYS A 10 -7.83 -17.33 2.28
C LYS A 10 -6.38 -16.96 2.59
N TRP A 11 -5.88 -15.85 2.04
CA TRP A 11 -4.47 -15.47 2.13
C TRP A 11 -3.51 -16.55 1.60
N ASP A 12 -3.95 -17.27 0.57
CA ASP A 12 -3.25 -18.41 -0.03
C ASP A 12 -2.48 -17.99 -1.29
N PHE A 13 -1.15 -18.06 -1.22
CA PHE A 13 -0.21 -17.70 -2.28
C PHE A 13 0.40 -18.94 -2.97
N SER A 14 -0.20 -20.13 -2.78
CA SER A 14 0.25 -21.34 -3.45
C SER A 14 0.12 -21.20 -4.97
N LYS A 15 1.02 -21.85 -5.72
CA LYS A 15 0.97 -21.87 -7.18
C LYS A 15 0.04 -23.00 -7.64
N TYR A 16 -0.86 -22.66 -8.56
CA TYR A 16 -1.77 -23.59 -9.20
C TYR A 16 -1.53 -23.65 -10.71
N TYR A 17 -1.91 -24.77 -11.33
CA TYR A 17 -1.96 -24.89 -12.78
C TYR A 17 -3.07 -23.99 -13.34
N VAL A 18 -2.75 -23.28 -14.40
CA VAL A 18 -3.67 -22.39 -15.13
C VAL A 18 -3.35 -22.50 -16.62
N SER A 19 -4.30 -22.11 -17.48
CA SER A 19 -4.04 -22.02 -18.91
C SER A 19 -2.95 -20.97 -19.21
N ASN A 20 -2.31 -21.10 -20.38
CA ASN A 20 -1.33 -20.12 -20.84
C ASN A 20 -1.91 -18.70 -20.89
N PHE A 21 -3.13 -18.56 -21.42
CA PHE A 21 -3.85 -17.28 -21.45
C PHE A 21 -4.00 -16.66 -20.05
N SER A 22 -4.48 -17.44 -19.07
CA SER A 22 -4.67 -16.93 -17.70
C SER A 22 -3.34 -16.58 -17.03
N ARG A 23 -2.28 -17.35 -17.29
CA ARG A 23 -0.93 -17.00 -16.81
C ARG A 23 -0.49 -15.66 -17.38
N ASP A 24 -0.60 -15.47 -18.69
CA ASP A 24 -0.12 -14.28 -19.37
C ASP A 24 -0.94 -13.05 -18.95
N LEU A 25 -2.25 -13.21 -18.78
CA LEU A 25 -3.13 -12.18 -18.21
C LEU A 25 -2.71 -11.79 -16.79
N LEU A 26 -2.53 -12.77 -15.91
CA LEU A 26 -2.15 -12.52 -14.51
C LEU A 26 -0.76 -11.87 -14.39
N SER A 27 0.17 -12.18 -15.31
CA SER A 27 1.46 -11.51 -15.40
C SER A 27 1.33 -10.04 -15.80
N LYS A 28 0.43 -9.73 -16.75
CA LYS A 28 0.22 -8.35 -17.22
C LYS A 28 -0.35 -7.45 -16.14
N ILE A 29 -1.31 -7.95 -15.37
CA ILE A 29 -1.98 -7.17 -14.30
C ILE A 29 -1.26 -7.24 -12.95
N TRP A 30 -0.04 -7.79 -12.90
CA TRP A 30 0.63 -8.10 -11.63
C TRP A 30 0.79 -6.89 -10.72
N SER A 31 1.12 -5.74 -11.32
CA SER A 31 1.32 -4.47 -10.63
C SER A 31 0.11 -3.54 -10.69
N ASP A 32 -0.96 -3.94 -11.37
CA ASP A 32 -2.14 -3.09 -11.56
C ASP A 32 -2.99 -3.10 -10.27
N PRO A 33 -3.36 -1.93 -9.73
CA PRO A 33 -4.13 -1.83 -8.50
C PRO A 33 -5.61 -2.12 -8.77
N LEU A 34 -5.99 -3.39 -8.84
CA LEU A 34 -7.33 -3.83 -9.25
C LEU A 34 -8.20 -4.37 -8.11
N PHE A 35 -7.60 -4.67 -6.95
CA PHE A 35 -8.27 -5.43 -5.90
C PHE A 35 -8.57 -4.57 -4.68
N SER A 36 -9.83 -4.12 -4.55
CA SER A 36 -10.32 -3.51 -3.31
C SER A 36 -10.55 -4.61 -2.25
N VAL A 37 -9.67 -4.68 -1.25
CA VAL A 37 -9.80 -5.69 -0.17
C VAL A 37 -11.07 -5.45 0.66
N GLN A 38 -11.47 -4.19 0.85
CA GLN A 38 -12.66 -3.82 1.60
C GLN A 38 -13.93 -4.38 0.93
N ASP A 39 -14.06 -4.21 -0.38
CA ASP A 39 -15.25 -4.62 -1.12
C ASP A 39 -15.27 -6.13 -1.37
N LEU A 40 -14.10 -6.74 -1.57
CA LEU A 40 -13.99 -8.17 -1.87
C LEU A 40 -14.06 -9.05 -0.61
N ASN A 41 -13.40 -8.65 0.49
CA ASN A 41 -13.39 -9.39 1.75
C ASN A 41 -12.79 -8.55 2.91
N ALA A 42 -13.56 -7.61 3.46
CA ALA A 42 -13.12 -6.78 4.59
C ALA A 42 -12.63 -7.58 5.83
N ALA A 43 -13.14 -8.79 6.04
CA ALA A 43 -12.73 -9.65 7.15
C ALA A 43 -11.25 -10.10 7.04
N LEU A 44 -10.67 -10.05 5.84
CA LEU A 44 -9.27 -10.41 5.61
C LEU A 44 -8.30 -9.53 6.43
N TYR A 45 -8.61 -8.24 6.59
CA TYR A 45 -7.84 -7.35 7.45
C TYR A 45 -7.78 -7.86 8.89
N ARG A 46 -8.86 -8.43 9.42
CA ARG A 46 -8.86 -8.97 10.78
C ARG A 46 -8.08 -10.28 10.89
N LYS A 47 -8.12 -11.10 9.83
CA LYS A 47 -7.49 -12.42 9.79
C LYS A 47 -5.99 -12.38 9.53
N VAL A 48 -5.50 -11.36 8.82
CA VAL A 48 -4.11 -11.27 8.38
C VAL A 48 -3.44 -10.05 9.02
N LYS A 49 -2.68 -10.28 10.09
CA LYS A 49 -2.01 -9.23 10.86
C LYS A 49 -1.13 -8.32 10.00
N ALA A 50 -0.31 -8.89 9.11
CA ALA A 50 0.58 -8.12 8.23
C ALA A 50 -0.20 -7.19 7.28
N LEU A 51 -1.32 -7.66 6.72
CA LEU A 51 -2.17 -6.84 5.86
C LEU A 51 -2.86 -5.72 6.64
N ASN A 52 -3.32 -6.02 7.87
CA ASN A 52 -3.88 -4.98 8.74
C ASN A 52 -2.84 -3.91 9.07
N GLN A 53 -1.61 -4.33 9.36
CA GLN A 53 -0.51 -3.41 9.64
C GLN A 53 -0.25 -2.49 8.44
N VAL A 54 -0.16 -3.05 7.22
CA VAL A 54 -0.04 -2.25 5.99
C VAL A 54 -1.22 -1.27 5.85
N ARG A 55 -2.46 -1.70 6.10
CA ARG A 55 -3.63 -0.81 6.06
C ARG A 55 -3.48 0.36 7.03
N LEU A 56 -3.09 0.11 8.28
CA LEU A 56 -2.91 1.17 9.27
C LEU A 56 -1.80 2.16 8.88
N LEU A 57 -0.70 1.67 8.29
CA LEU A 57 0.37 2.53 7.78
C LEU A 57 -0.11 3.37 6.59
N ARG A 58 -0.90 2.80 5.67
CA ARG A 58 -1.49 3.54 4.54
C ARG A 58 -2.44 4.64 5.01
N ILE A 59 -3.22 4.42 6.07
CA ILE A 59 -4.04 5.48 6.69
C ILE A 59 -3.17 6.66 7.14
N GLN A 60 -2.05 6.39 7.80
CA GLN A 60 -1.11 7.45 8.22
C GLN A 60 -0.50 8.17 7.01
N LEU A 61 -0.05 7.43 6.00
CA LEU A 61 0.54 8.00 4.79
C LEU A 61 -0.43 8.88 4.01
N LEU A 62 -1.71 8.49 3.91
CA LEU A 62 -2.74 9.30 3.27
C LEU A 62 -2.88 10.66 3.97
N HIS A 63 -2.97 10.66 5.30
CA HIS A 63 -3.03 11.90 6.07
C HIS A 63 -1.78 12.76 5.90
N LEU A 64 -0.59 12.15 5.99
CA LEU A 64 0.68 12.84 5.79
C LEU A 64 0.76 13.47 4.39
N LYS A 65 0.47 12.70 3.33
CA LYS A 65 0.50 13.18 1.95
C LYS A 65 -0.45 14.36 1.74
N ASN A 66 -1.65 14.31 2.32
CA ASN A 66 -2.61 15.42 2.27
C ASN A 66 -2.10 16.68 2.95
N MET A 67 -1.44 16.56 4.12
CA MET A 67 -0.81 17.71 4.78
C MET A 67 0.31 18.30 3.91
N PHE A 68 1.17 17.44 3.35
CA PHE A 68 2.33 17.86 2.56
C PHE A 68 1.96 18.53 1.24
N LYS A 69 0.85 18.14 0.59
CA LYS A 69 0.31 18.84 -0.58
C LYS A 69 0.03 20.32 -0.32
N THR A 70 -0.21 20.71 0.93
CA THR A 70 -0.45 22.11 1.33
C THR A 70 0.78 22.80 1.94
N CYS A 71 1.92 22.11 2.00
CA CYS A 71 3.18 22.62 2.54
C CYS A 71 4.20 22.86 1.41
N ARG A 72 4.48 24.13 1.10
CA ARG A 72 5.46 24.49 0.06
C ARG A 72 6.90 24.02 0.35
N LEU A 73 7.22 23.65 1.60
CA LEU A 73 8.54 23.16 2.01
C LEU A 73 8.65 21.63 1.92
N ALA A 74 7.57 20.92 1.56
CA ALA A 74 7.51 19.46 1.55
C ALA A 74 7.74 18.85 0.16
N LYS A 75 8.25 19.61 -0.82
CA LYS A 75 8.38 19.15 -2.21
C LYS A 75 9.24 17.88 -2.33
N GLU A 76 10.48 17.91 -1.83
CA GLU A 76 11.38 16.74 -1.85
C GLU A 76 10.81 15.54 -1.07
N LEU A 77 10.01 15.82 -0.03
CA LEU A 77 9.36 14.78 0.74
C LEU A 77 8.20 14.14 -0.05
N LEU A 78 7.44 14.92 -0.80
CA LEU A 78 6.42 14.39 -1.71
C LEU A 78 7.07 13.51 -2.80
N ASP A 79 8.23 13.91 -3.34
CA ASP A 79 8.97 13.09 -4.30
C ASP A 79 9.36 11.72 -3.69
N SER A 80 9.68 11.67 -2.39
CA SER A 80 9.95 10.40 -1.71
C SER A 80 8.71 9.50 -1.61
N PHE A 81 7.50 10.06 -1.53
CA PHE A 81 6.25 9.30 -1.52
C PHE A 81 5.95 8.66 -2.87
N ASP A 82 6.52 9.17 -3.97
CA ASP A 82 6.35 8.62 -5.31
C ASP A 82 7.31 7.44 -5.59
N THR A 83 8.20 7.10 -4.64
CA THR A 83 9.04 5.88 -4.70
C THR A 83 8.25 4.58 -4.47
N VAL A 84 7.00 4.70 -4.01
CA VAL A 84 6.02 3.61 -3.94
C VAL A 84 4.88 3.91 -4.93
N PRO A 85 4.23 2.87 -5.48
CA PRO A 85 3.05 3.07 -6.33
C PRO A 85 2.02 4.02 -5.70
N GLY A 86 1.54 5.00 -6.48
CA GLY A 86 0.71 6.11 -5.98
C GLY A 86 -0.52 5.65 -5.20
N HIS A 87 -1.20 4.58 -5.66
CA HIS A 87 -2.38 4.02 -5.00
C HIS A 87 -2.11 3.60 -3.55
N LEU A 88 -0.87 3.25 -3.17
CA LEU A 88 -0.52 2.90 -1.79
C LEU A 88 -0.64 4.09 -0.83
N THR A 89 -0.54 5.32 -1.34
CA THR A 89 -0.59 6.56 -0.55
C THR A 89 -1.85 7.38 -0.78
N GLU A 90 -2.74 6.95 -1.70
CA GLU A 90 -3.90 7.72 -2.15
C GLU A 90 -5.23 6.97 -2.01
N ASP A 91 -5.22 5.65 -2.14
CA ASP A 91 -6.37 4.79 -1.89
C ASP A 91 -6.03 3.84 -0.73
N LEU A 92 -6.93 3.63 0.23
CA LEU A 92 -6.64 2.79 1.40
C LEU A 92 -6.82 1.29 1.13
N HIS A 93 -7.71 0.97 0.21
CA HIS A 93 -8.28 -0.38 0.07
C HIS A 93 -7.89 -1.06 -1.22
N LEU A 94 -7.40 -0.31 -2.21
CA LEU A 94 -6.96 -0.84 -3.49
C LEU A 94 -5.54 -1.43 -3.40
N TYR A 95 -5.34 -2.63 -3.95
CA TYR A 95 -4.05 -3.33 -4.01
C TYR A 95 -3.86 -3.99 -5.37
N SER A 96 -2.60 -4.14 -5.76
CA SER A 96 -2.16 -5.05 -6.83
C SER A 96 -1.80 -6.43 -6.28
N LEU A 97 -1.58 -7.42 -7.16
CA LEU A 97 -1.05 -8.72 -6.74
C LEU A 97 0.37 -8.59 -6.18
N ASN A 98 1.16 -7.68 -6.74
CA ASN A 98 2.50 -7.37 -6.25
C ASN A 98 2.48 -6.85 -4.81
N ASP A 99 1.55 -5.95 -4.46
CA ASP A 99 1.46 -5.40 -3.10
C ASP A 99 1.05 -6.46 -2.08
N LEU A 100 0.09 -7.31 -2.43
CA LEU A 100 -0.35 -8.41 -1.57
C LEU A 100 0.79 -9.41 -1.35
N ASN A 101 1.57 -9.69 -2.40
CA ASN A 101 2.74 -10.55 -2.31
C ASN A 101 3.88 -9.92 -1.48
N ALA A 102 4.19 -8.63 -1.69
CA ALA A 102 5.18 -7.90 -0.89
C ALA A 102 4.75 -7.80 0.59
N THR A 103 3.45 -7.66 0.85
CA THR A 103 2.87 -7.73 2.21
C THR A 103 3.09 -9.12 2.81
N LYS A 104 2.84 -10.19 2.05
CA LYS A 104 3.06 -11.57 2.51
C LYS A 104 4.54 -11.86 2.82
N LYS A 105 5.45 -11.30 2.04
CA LYS A 105 6.91 -11.40 2.25
C LYS A 105 7.44 -10.50 3.38
N GLY A 106 6.63 -9.55 3.88
CA GLY A 106 7.03 -8.59 4.91
C GLY A 106 7.87 -7.42 4.38
N GLU A 107 7.97 -7.26 3.06
CA GLU A 107 8.81 -6.24 2.41
C GLU A 107 8.12 -4.86 2.38
N LEU A 108 6.78 -4.85 2.37
CA LEU A 108 6.02 -3.59 2.22
C LEU A 108 6.02 -2.76 3.51
N VAL A 109 5.96 -3.41 4.68
CA VAL A 109 5.87 -2.71 5.98
C VAL A 109 7.06 -1.79 6.23
N PRO A 110 8.33 -2.24 6.13
CA PRO A 110 9.50 -1.38 6.33
C PRO A 110 9.50 -0.16 5.41
N ARG A 111 9.19 -0.35 4.12
CA ARG A 111 9.13 0.73 3.13
C ARG A 111 8.13 1.81 3.50
N LEU A 112 6.92 1.42 3.94
CA LEU A 112 5.90 2.38 4.37
C LEU A 112 6.29 3.08 5.68
N MET A 113 6.96 2.38 6.60
CA MET A 113 7.44 2.97 7.85
C MET A 113 8.54 4.02 7.62
N GLU A 114 9.43 3.81 6.65
CA GLU A 114 10.46 4.80 6.28
C GLU A 114 9.83 6.11 5.81
N LEU A 115 8.79 6.04 4.96
CA LEU A 115 8.05 7.22 4.50
C LEU A 115 7.34 7.93 5.66
N ILE A 116 6.72 7.18 6.59
CA ILE A 116 6.10 7.76 7.78
C ILE A 116 7.15 8.45 8.65
N LYS A 117 8.32 7.83 8.86
CA LYS A 117 9.41 8.41 9.65
C LYS A 117 9.91 9.72 9.04
N ALA A 118 10.14 9.75 7.72
CA ALA A 118 10.51 10.96 7.01
C ALA A 118 9.41 12.05 7.11
N GLY A 119 8.15 11.63 7.00
CA GLY A 119 6.99 12.49 7.16
C GLY A 119 6.90 13.15 8.53
N THR A 120 6.98 12.35 9.59
CA THR A 120 6.94 12.83 10.97
C THR A 120 8.10 13.77 11.28
N LEU A 121 9.31 13.45 10.83
CA LEU A 121 10.48 14.32 10.99
C LEU A 121 10.28 15.69 10.33
N HIS A 122 9.65 15.72 9.16
CA HIS A 122 9.32 16.98 8.49
C HIS A 122 8.30 17.78 9.29
N ILE A 123 7.23 17.16 9.80
CA ILE A 123 6.23 17.85 10.63
C ILE A 123 6.87 18.47 11.86
N GLU A 124 7.78 17.75 12.53
CA GLU A 124 8.50 18.24 13.70
C GLU A 124 9.40 19.44 13.40
N ARG A 125 9.97 19.54 12.21
CA ARG A 125 10.91 20.61 11.83
C ARG A 125 10.26 21.74 11.05
N CYS A 126 9.08 21.53 10.47
CA CYS A 126 8.44 22.48 9.58
C CYS A 126 7.56 23.46 10.36
N MET A 127 8.01 24.71 10.47
CA MET A 127 7.26 25.79 11.13
C MET A 127 5.87 26.05 10.52
N LEU A 128 5.66 25.72 9.23
CA LEU A 128 4.36 25.88 8.58
C LEU A 128 3.32 24.84 9.01
N LEU A 129 3.77 23.60 9.29
CA LEU A 129 2.90 22.52 9.74
C LEU A 129 2.72 22.50 11.26
N GLN A 130 3.74 22.93 12.02
CA GLN A 130 3.63 23.10 13.48
C GLN A 130 2.50 24.07 13.87
N ARG A 131 2.28 25.12 13.09
CA ARG A 131 1.20 26.12 13.33
C ARG A 131 -0.21 25.61 13.02
N ARG A 132 -0.34 24.42 12.43
CA ARG A 132 -1.62 23.81 12.02
C ARG A 132 -1.98 22.58 12.85
N ARG A 133 -1.27 22.35 13.95
CA ARG A 133 -1.47 21.21 14.85
C ARG A 133 -2.54 21.50 15.88
#